data_AF-A0A420NZG4-F1
#
_entry.id   AF-A0A420NZG4-F1
#
_cell.length_a   1.000
_cell.length_b   1.000
_cell.length_c   1.000
_cell.angle_alpha   90.00
_cell.angle_beta   90.00
_cell.angle_gamma   90.00
#
_symmetry.space_group_name_H-M   'P 1'
#
loop_
_entity.id
_entity.type
_entity.pdbx_description
1 polymer ?
#
loop_
_entity_poly.entity_id
_entity_poly.type
_entity_poly.pdbx_seq_one_letter_code
_entity_poly.pdbx_strand_id
1 'polypeptide(L)'
;MSESKPQEEAKPVENAETRTEEELPPLSDHEFKIYNRAADHMEYFHNNFRRSWNLLWNACTNNRRPQGMSLKQFIMEGLQFAEHLTMHHNIEETYIFPVLAKKMPEFRGGRAELLRQHKQIHAGLDHFEEYLKKCRTGD
;
A
#
# COMPACT_ATOMS: atom_id res chain seq x y z
N MET A 1 -11.75 -45.97 -55.95
CA MET A 1 -12.55 -44.73 -55.89
C MET A 1 -12.65 -44.31 -54.44
N SER A 2 -11.75 -43.44 -54.01
CA SER A 2 -11.93 -42.42 -52.96
C SER A 2 -10.56 -41.76 -52.76
N GLU A 3 -10.56 -40.44 -52.96
CA GLU A 3 -9.39 -39.59 -53.13
C GLU A 3 -8.61 -39.40 -51.82
N SER A 4 -7.28 -39.52 -51.88
CA SER A 4 -6.38 -39.03 -50.85
C SER A 4 -6.06 -37.56 -51.14
N LYS A 5 -6.54 -36.66 -50.27
CA LYS A 5 -6.21 -35.23 -50.29
C LYS A 5 -4.72 -35.02 -49.98
N PRO A 6 -3.99 -34.11 -50.66
CA PRO A 6 -2.64 -33.75 -50.26
C PRO A 6 -2.64 -32.99 -48.93
N GLN A 7 -1.70 -33.32 -48.04
CA GLN A 7 -1.37 -32.52 -46.86
C GLN A 7 -0.87 -31.14 -47.28
N GLU A 8 -1.50 -30.09 -46.74
CA GLU A 8 -1.03 -28.72 -46.87
C GLU A 8 0.10 -28.51 -45.85
N GLU A 9 1.32 -28.32 -46.34
CA GLU A 9 2.49 -27.96 -45.54
C GLU A 9 2.24 -26.63 -44.82
N ALA A 10 2.35 -26.64 -43.49
CA ALA A 10 2.26 -25.44 -42.68
C ALA A 10 3.43 -24.51 -43.03
N LYS A 11 3.12 -23.41 -43.71
CA LYS A 11 4.07 -22.31 -43.92
C LYS A 11 4.48 -21.72 -42.57
N PRO A 12 5.78 -21.41 -42.36
CA PRO A 12 6.22 -20.74 -41.14
C PRO A 12 5.63 -19.33 -41.12
N VAL A 13 4.78 -19.01 -40.15
CA VAL A 13 4.36 -17.63 -39.91
C VAL A 13 5.49 -16.95 -39.13
N GLU A 14 6.39 -16.43 -39.94
CA GLU A 14 7.28 -15.29 -39.81
C GLU A 14 7.09 -14.43 -38.55
N ASN A 15 8.19 -14.29 -37.80
CA ASN A 15 8.56 -13.23 -36.86
C ASN A 15 7.41 -12.54 -36.09
N ALA A 16 7.22 -12.99 -34.85
CA ALA A 16 6.84 -12.10 -33.78
C ALA A 16 7.90 -10.98 -33.72
N GLU A 17 7.55 -9.80 -34.23
CA GLU A 17 8.32 -8.58 -33.98
C GLU A 17 8.46 -8.40 -32.47
N THR A 18 9.63 -8.78 -31.94
CA THR A 18 10.11 -8.29 -30.67
C THR A 18 10.26 -6.78 -30.83
N ARG A 19 9.23 -6.03 -30.43
CA ARG A 19 9.38 -4.60 -30.15
C ARG A 19 10.44 -4.49 -29.06
N THR A 20 11.66 -4.17 -29.47
CA THR A 20 12.66 -3.63 -28.57
C THR A 20 12.05 -2.36 -27.99
N GLU A 21 11.73 -2.35 -26.70
CA GLU A 21 11.39 -1.12 -25.99
C GLU A 21 12.59 -0.19 -26.17
N GLU A 22 12.47 0.81 -27.06
CA GLU A 22 13.45 1.88 -27.15
C GLU A 22 13.53 2.53 -25.76
N GLU A 23 14.69 2.49 -25.12
CA GLU A 23 14.89 3.08 -23.80
C GLU A 23 14.57 4.58 -23.89
N LEU A 24 13.50 4.98 -23.21
CA LEU A 24 13.11 6.38 -23.11
C LEU A 24 14.23 7.16 -22.41
N PRO A 25 14.48 8.43 -22.81
CA PRO A 25 15.44 9.27 -22.10
C PRO A 25 15.02 9.43 -20.63
N PRO A 26 15.99 9.58 -19.70
CA PRO A 26 15.67 9.81 -18.30
C PRO A 26 14.88 11.11 -18.12
N LEU A 27 13.99 11.13 -17.12
CA LEU A 27 13.23 12.33 -16.77
C LEU A 27 14.18 13.47 -16.36
N SER A 28 13.86 14.70 -16.78
CA SER A 28 14.49 15.89 -16.19
C SER A 28 14.09 16.06 -14.73
N ASP A 29 14.87 16.82 -13.96
CA ASP A 29 14.56 17.13 -12.55
C ASP A 29 13.16 17.73 -12.36
N HIS A 30 12.70 18.55 -13.31
CA HIS A 30 11.39 19.16 -13.27
C HIS A 30 10.28 18.13 -13.49
N GLU A 31 10.43 17.24 -14.47
CA GLU A 31 9.48 16.17 -14.75
C GLU A 31 9.42 15.16 -13.62
N PHE A 32 10.58 14.76 -13.09
CA PHE A 32 10.67 13.87 -11.93
C PHE A 32 9.86 14.42 -10.76
N LYS A 33 10.04 15.70 -10.41
CA LYS A 33 9.25 16.34 -9.34
C LYS A 33 7.76 16.36 -9.60
N ILE A 34 7.32 16.45 -10.85
CA ILE A 34 5.88 16.41 -11.19
C ILE A 34 5.33 15.00 -11.04
N TYR A 35 6.02 14.01 -11.60
CA TYR A 35 5.56 12.62 -11.55
C TYR A 35 5.69 11.99 -10.16
N ASN A 36 6.59 12.48 -9.32
CA ASN A 36 6.82 11.95 -7.97
C ASN A 36 5.88 12.53 -6.89
N ARG A 37 5.06 13.56 -7.21
CA ARG A 37 4.22 14.26 -6.20
C ARG A 37 3.36 13.33 -5.36
N ALA A 38 2.76 12.32 -5.98
CA ALA A 38 1.93 11.36 -5.27
C ALA A 38 2.75 10.54 -4.26
N ALA A 39 3.95 10.11 -4.65
CA ALA A 39 4.85 9.37 -3.77
C ALA A 39 5.33 10.24 -2.59
N ASP A 40 5.71 11.49 -2.85
CA ASP A 40 6.09 12.44 -1.78
C ASP A 40 4.95 12.67 -0.78
N HIS A 41 3.71 12.75 -1.29
CA HIS A 41 2.53 12.91 -0.44
C HIS A 41 2.25 11.66 0.41
N MET A 42 2.36 10.46 -0.16
CA MET A 42 2.24 9.21 0.61
C MET A 42 3.32 9.12 1.68
N GLU A 43 4.56 9.46 1.35
CA GLU A 43 5.70 9.39 2.27
C GLU A 43 5.52 10.34 3.47
N TYR A 44 4.87 11.50 3.29
CA TYR A 44 4.49 12.37 4.41
C TYR A 44 3.58 11.65 5.42
N PHE A 45 2.50 11.00 4.97
CA PHE A 45 1.59 10.26 5.86
C PHE A 45 2.27 9.04 6.47
N HIS A 46 2.99 8.27 5.66
CA HIS A 46 3.69 7.07 6.10
C HIS A 46 4.74 7.39 7.16
N ASN A 47 5.44 8.53 7.05
CA ASN A 47 6.37 8.98 8.09
C ASN A 47 5.67 9.39 9.38
N ASN A 48 4.49 9.99 9.30
CA ASN A 48 3.69 10.25 10.50
C ASN A 48 3.28 8.94 11.20
N PHE A 49 2.88 7.90 10.44
CA PHE A 49 2.56 6.59 11.00
C PHE A 49 3.79 5.93 11.63
N ARG A 50 4.94 5.95 10.97
CA ARG A 50 6.21 5.42 11.52
C ARG A 50 6.58 6.11 12.83
N ARG A 51 6.45 7.44 12.89
CA ARG A 51 6.72 8.21 14.11
C ARG A 51 5.80 7.79 15.26
N SER A 52 4.50 7.71 15.00
CA SER A 52 3.49 7.34 16.01
C SER A 52 3.69 5.91 16.50
N TRP A 53 3.92 4.98 15.56
CA TRP A 53 4.26 3.58 15.86
C TRP A 53 5.51 3.47 16.73
N ASN A 54 6.60 4.13 16.35
CA ASN A 54 7.85 4.09 17.11
C ASN A 54 7.69 4.67 18.51
N LEU A 55 6.88 5.72 18.68
CA LEU A 55 6.56 6.28 20.00
C LEU A 55 5.85 5.24 20.87
N LEU A 56 4.77 4.63 20.35
CA LEU A 56 3.97 3.63 21.05
C LEU A 56 4.80 2.38 21.40
N TRP A 57 5.49 1.83 20.39
CA TRP A 57 6.35 0.66 20.52
C TRP A 57 7.42 0.87 21.58
N ASN A 58 8.23 1.92 21.45
CA ASN A 58 9.32 2.18 22.39
C ASN A 58 8.82 2.44 23.81
N ALA A 59 7.68 3.11 23.96
CA ALA A 59 7.11 3.35 25.29
C ALA A 59 6.71 2.05 25.98
N CYS A 60 6.08 1.13 25.23
CA CYS A 60 5.63 -0.16 25.74
C CYS A 60 6.80 -1.11 25.99
N THR A 61 7.76 -1.23 25.07
CA THR A 61 8.90 -2.16 25.20
C THR A 61 9.90 -1.74 26.28
N ASN A 62 10.03 -0.43 26.53
CA ASN A 62 10.90 0.09 27.59
C ASN A 62 10.14 0.36 28.91
N ASN A 63 8.84 0.06 28.96
CA ASN A 63 7.94 0.36 30.08
C ASN A 63 8.05 1.82 30.58
N ARG A 64 8.22 2.76 29.64
CA ARG A 64 8.47 4.17 29.94
C ARG A 64 7.91 5.06 28.84
N ARG A 65 6.88 5.85 29.18
CA ARG A 65 6.35 6.88 28.29
C ARG A 65 7.36 8.01 28.03
N PRO A 66 7.26 8.72 26.89
CA PRO A 66 8.03 9.94 26.65
C PRO A 66 7.90 10.94 27.81
N GLN A 67 8.99 11.67 28.09
CA GLN A 67 8.98 12.68 29.16
C GLN A 67 7.95 13.76 28.84
N GLY A 68 7.16 14.15 29.85
CA GLY A 68 6.09 15.13 29.71
C GLY A 68 4.79 14.59 29.10
N MET A 69 4.73 13.33 28.68
CA MET A 69 3.52 12.71 28.16
C MET A 69 2.72 12.02 29.29
N SER A 70 1.52 12.53 29.54
CA SER A 70 0.56 11.89 30.45
C SER A 70 0.05 10.57 29.89
N LEU A 71 -0.47 9.70 30.78
CA LEU A 71 -1.11 8.44 30.34
C LEU A 71 -2.28 8.70 29.38
N LYS A 72 -3.10 9.71 29.66
CA LYS A 72 -4.22 10.09 28.80
C LYS A 72 -3.76 10.49 27.40
N GLN A 73 -2.71 11.31 27.29
CA GLN A 73 -2.14 11.69 26.00
C GLN A 73 -1.60 10.48 25.25
N PHE A 74 -0.92 9.56 25.94
CA PHE A 74 -0.38 8.35 25.34
C PHE A 74 -1.47 7.42 24.78
N ILE A 75 -2.57 7.23 25.53
CA ILE A 75 -3.73 6.46 25.04
C ILE A 75 -4.37 7.16 23.83
N MET A 76 -4.51 8.49 23.90
CA MET A 76 -5.07 9.26 22.78
C MET A 76 -4.21 9.18 21.51
N GLU A 77 -2.88 9.20 21.64
CA GLU A 77 -1.95 9.02 20.51
C GLU A 77 -2.20 7.68 19.79
N GLY A 78 -2.39 6.59 20.57
CA GLY A 78 -2.71 5.28 20.01
C GLY A 78 -4.06 5.24 19.31
N LEU A 79 -5.10 5.85 19.90
CA LEU A 79 -6.43 5.94 19.26
C LEU A 79 -6.37 6.74 17.95
N GLN A 80 -5.65 7.88 17.93
CA GLN A 80 -5.47 8.69 16.73
C GLN A 80 -4.66 7.96 15.66
N PHE A 81 -3.63 7.19 16.05
CA PHE A 81 -2.91 6.33 15.12
C PHE A 81 -3.84 5.34 14.42
N ALA A 82 -4.69 4.64 15.17
CA ALA A 82 -5.64 3.66 14.60
C ALA A 82 -6.67 4.32 13.66
N GLU A 83 -7.25 5.46 14.09
CA GLU A 83 -8.23 6.21 13.31
C GLU A 83 -7.63 6.74 12.00
N HIS A 84 -6.47 7.40 12.06
CA HIS A 84 -5.84 8.00 10.88
C HIS A 84 -5.32 6.93 9.92
N LEU A 85 -4.75 5.83 10.41
CA LEU A 85 -4.31 4.73 9.56
C LEU A 85 -5.49 4.08 8.85
N THR A 86 -6.62 3.94 9.56
CA THR A 86 -7.85 3.43 8.97
C THR A 86 -8.40 4.33 7.86
N MET A 87 -8.46 5.64 8.11
CA MET A 87 -8.89 6.61 7.10
C MET A 87 -7.96 6.59 5.87
N HIS A 88 -6.64 6.51 6.09
CA HIS A 88 -5.64 6.50 5.04
C HIS A 88 -5.81 5.29 4.10
N HIS A 89 -5.88 4.07 4.66
CA HIS A 89 -6.11 2.86 3.86
C HIS A 89 -7.45 2.91 3.11
N ASN A 90 -8.51 3.41 3.75
CA ASN A 90 -9.80 3.57 3.09
C ASN A 90 -9.72 4.48 1.86
N ILE A 91 -8.96 5.58 1.94
CA ILE A 91 -8.75 6.48 0.79
C ILE A 91 -7.95 5.78 -0.30
N GLU A 92 -6.87 5.09 0.07
CA GLU A 92 -6.04 4.34 -0.89
C GLU A 92 -6.87 3.30 -1.65
N GLU A 93 -7.60 2.45 -0.94
CA GLU A 93 -8.41 1.39 -1.51
C GLU A 93 -9.58 1.90 -2.35
N THR A 94 -10.23 2.99 -1.91
CA THR A 94 -11.41 3.53 -2.59
C THR A 94 -11.04 4.35 -3.83
N TYR A 95 -9.96 5.15 -3.77
CA TYR A 95 -9.72 6.19 -4.77
C TYR A 95 -8.36 6.07 -5.49
N ILE A 96 -7.32 5.53 -4.85
CA ILE A 96 -5.96 5.51 -5.42
C ILE A 96 -5.67 4.20 -6.14
N PHE A 97 -5.82 3.07 -5.45
CA PHE A 97 -5.53 1.74 -6.00
C PHE A 97 -6.31 1.43 -7.28
N PRO A 98 -7.60 1.81 -7.43
CA PRO A 98 -8.32 1.59 -8.69
C PRO A 98 -7.71 2.36 -9.88
N VAL A 99 -7.11 3.53 -9.63
CA VAL A 99 -6.45 4.32 -10.67
C VAL A 99 -5.11 3.68 -11.04
N LEU A 100 -4.31 3.28 -10.04
CA LEU A 100 -3.03 2.60 -10.25
C LEU A 100 -3.21 1.27 -10.99
N ALA A 101 -4.25 0.51 -10.66
CA ALA A 101 -4.57 -0.79 -11.27
C ALA A 101 -4.76 -0.74 -12.79
N LYS A 102 -5.06 0.43 -13.37
CA LYS A 102 -5.16 0.63 -14.82
C LYS A 102 -3.83 0.36 -15.51
N LYS A 103 -2.71 0.68 -14.87
CA LYS A 103 -1.35 0.59 -15.44
C LYS A 103 -0.40 -0.34 -14.67
N MET A 104 -0.70 -0.63 -13.40
CA MET A 104 0.13 -1.45 -12.51
C MET A 104 -0.65 -2.70 -12.09
N PRO A 105 -0.33 -3.90 -12.65
CA PRO A 105 -1.05 -5.14 -12.38
C PRO A 105 -1.09 -5.56 -10.89
N GLU A 106 -0.13 -5.09 -10.10
CA GLU A 106 0.02 -5.34 -8.67
C GLU A 106 -1.16 -4.78 -7.87
N PHE A 107 -1.84 -3.76 -8.38
CA PHE A 107 -3.02 -3.17 -7.74
C PHE A 107 -4.34 -3.80 -8.21
N ARG A 108 -4.31 -4.78 -9.12
CA ARG A 108 -5.52 -5.45 -9.62
C ARG A 108 -5.99 -6.51 -8.62
N GLY A 109 -7.30 -6.52 -8.35
CA GLY A 109 -7.93 -7.42 -7.38
C GLY A 109 -7.53 -8.89 -7.53
N GLY A 110 -7.44 -9.60 -6.40
CA GLY A 110 -7.02 -11.01 -6.32
C GLY A 110 -5.51 -11.26 -6.32
N ARG A 111 -4.69 -10.29 -6.75
CA ARG A 111 -3.21 -10.33 -6.68
C ARG A 111 -2.60 -9.18 -5.89
N ALA A 112 -3.43 -8.25 -5.42
CA ALA A 112 -2.98 -7.09 -4.66
C ALA A 112 -2.56 -7.47 -3.25
N GLU A 113 -1.26 -7.73 -3.09
CA GLU A 113 -0.63 -7.99 -1.79
C GLU A 113 -0.93 -6.90 -0.76
N LEU A 114 -0.97 -5.64 -1.20
CA LEU A 114 -1.28 -4.49 -0.34
C LEU A 114 -2.69 -4.60 0.29
N LEU A 115 -3.71 -5.05 -0.46
CA LEU A 115 -5.06 -5.27 0.10
C LEU A 115 -5.05 -6.37 1.17
N ARG A 116 -4.24 -7.41 0.96
CA ARG A 116 -4.08 -8.48 1.96
C ARG A 116 -3.42 -7.95 3.24
N GLN A 117 -2.39 -7.12 3.09
CA GLN A 117 -1.70 -6.49 4.21
C GLN A 117 -2.62 -5.54 4.96
N HIS A 118 -3.37 -4.68 4.28
CA HIS A 118 -4.34 -3.78 4.90
C HIS A 118 -5.34 -4.57 5.74
N LYS A 119 -5.92 -5.65 5.20
CA LYS A 119 -6.85 -6.50 5.94
C LYS A 119 -6.24 -7.06 7.24
N GLN A 120 -4.99 -7.50 7.20
CA GLN A 120 -4.30 -7.99 8.40
C GLN A 120 -4.02 -6.86 9.40
N ILE A 121 -3.61 -5.69 8.92
CA ILE A 121 -3.38 -4.52 9.75
C ILE A 121 -4.68 -4.10 10.44
N HIS A 122 -5.80 -4.01 9.72
CA HIS A 122 -7.10 -3.64 10.29
C HIS A 122 -7.58 -4.63 11.35
N ALA A 123 -7.41 -5.94 11.15
CA ALA A 123 -7.72 -6.92 12.19
C ALA A 123 -6.91 -6.68 13.48
N GLY A 124 -5.64 -6.27 13.36
CA GLY A 124 -4.83 -5.86 14.50
C GLY A 124 -5.28 -4.54 15.13
N LEU A 125 -5.63 -3.55 14.30
CA LEU A 125 -6.10 -2.25 14.75
C LEU A 125 -7.42 -2.33 15.50
N ASP A 126 -8.35 -3.20 15.10
CA ASP A 126 -9.63 -3.39 15.79
C ASP A 126 -9.41 -3.78 17.26
N HIS A 127 -8.56 -4.78 17.49
CA HIS A 127 -8.20 -5.22 18.84
C HIS A 127 -7.43 -4.16 19.63
N PHE A 128 -6.49 -3.48 18.96
CA PHE A 128 -5.69 -2.42 19.56
C PHE A 128 -6.55 -1.22 20.00
N GLU A 129 -7.47 -0.78 19.15
CA GLU A 129 -8.37 0.33 19.44
C GLU A 129 -9.36 -0.02 20.56
N GLU A 130 -9.92 -1.24 20.53
CA GLU A 130 -10.79 -1.74 21.60
C GLU A 130 -10.08 -1.73 22.96
N TYR A 131 -8.85 -2.26 23.01
CA TYR A 131 -8.03 -2.27 24.21
C TYR A 131 -7.78 -0.85 24.75
N LEU A 132 -7.38 0.08 23.88
CA LEU A 132 -7.11 1.46 24.29
C LEU A 132 -8.38 2.19 24.76
N LYS A 133 -9.55 1.90 24.16
CA LYS A 133 -10.84 2.43 24.62
C LYS A 133 -11.15 1.98 26.05
N LYS A 134 -10.93 0.70 26.38
CA LYS A 134 -11.09 0.16 27.75
C LYS A 134 -10.10 0.79 28.73
N CYS A 135 -8.83 0.89 28.36
CA CYS A 135 -7.83 1.59 29.18
C CYS A 135 -8.20 3.06 29.44
N ARG A 136 -8.87 3.72 28.49
CA ARG A 136 -9.31 5.11 28.63
C ARG A 136 -10.44 5.25 29.65
N THR A 137 -11.33 4.27 29.75
CA THR A 137 -12.47 4.26 30.68
C THR A 137 -12.13 3.65 32.03
N GLY A 138 -11.05 2.85 32.11
CA GLY A 138 -10.65 2.13 33.31
C GLY A 138 -11.31 0.75 33.46
N ASP A 139 -11.85 0.21 32.36
CA ASP A 139 -12.40 -1.16 32.26
C ASP A 139 -11.29 -2.19 32.00
#